data_AF-A0A2R6L372-F1
#
_entry.id   AF-A0A2R6L372-F1
#
_cell.length_a   1.000
_cell.length_b   1.000
_cell.length_c   1.000
_cell.angle_alpha   90.00
_cell.angle_beta   90.00
_cell.angle_gamma   90.00
#
_symmetry.space_group_name_H-M   'P 1'
#
loop_
_entity.id
_entity.type
_entity.pdbx_description
1 polymer ?
#
loop_
_entity_poly.entity_id
_entity_poly.type
_entity_poly.pdbx_seq_one_letter_code
_entity_poly.pdbx_strand_id
1 'polypeptide(L)'
;MADGSGRSLLDDEGRLFGLVNVIDVLVVLLFLAVVVAGVTLLLPGGGEADTRYATIDLGEQPEYVAERISPGDEWDPDGTAHSLTITDVYRFDVDGSTNVTIRAEINGTRIEPADAGDAPTFEFRGDRLRLGRTLGIDTGEYSADGQVTRVDQSGRDLPIQESTFVVETQVSSGTIDEIAVGDQFRVAGDTFAEITDFEAYPSGNSTRYALLAITAQTIDRGGTLQFGGQPVRVGSTVPFETGEYELEGAIVSRGSSTIETEQRPLVLQTTVPTSVAADVQPGDEFRIGDTPVVTVEEVTVYATGNANRRRIVLGVNALTRSEDGSLLFGDRQVRIGSSIPLETGEYDIDGEVIRRDGLTEPGTPTVRTARLQLTNIPPERAEVITEGMTERVRGTETARIVEKTDEPAEVVLESDDGDIFLREHPRNRDVELVAELHVRELDDGSIRFRGETLLAGQTIRLELGSTTIEAELITFTDG
;
A
#
# COMPACT_ATOMS: atom_id res chain seq x y z
N MET A 1 -73.33 45.99 39.81
CA MET A 1 -73.51 45.40 41.15
C MET A 1 -74.04 43.99 40.94
N ALA A 2 -73.40 42.92 41.39
CA ALA A 2 -72.19 42.76 42.19
C ALA A 2 -71.59 41.37 41.92
N ASP A 3 -70.26 41.31 41.95
CA ASP A 3 -69.33 40.33 42.53
C ASP A 3 -69.50 38.83 42.21
N GLY A 4 -68.48 38.10 41.75
CA GLY A 4 -67.04 38.31 41.86
C GLY A 4 -66.39 37.31 42.84
N SER A 5 -66.69 36.01 42.73
CA SER A 5 -66.09 34.99 43.61
C SER A 5 -64.72 34.57 43.10
N GLY A 6 -63.69 35.28 43.53
CA GLY A 6 -62.31 34.80 43.52
C GLY A 6 -62.15 33.68 44.55
N ARG A 7 -61.52 32.57 44.15
CA ARG A 7 -61.10 31.51 45.08
C ARG A 7 -59.99 32.07 45.97
N SER A 8 -60.32 32.50 47.19
CA SER A 8 -59.33 32.78 48.22
C SER A 8 -58.73 31.46 48.70
N LEU A 9 -57.40 31.33 48.61
CA LEU A 9 -56.64 30.17 49.10
C LEU A 9 -56.45 30.19 50.63
N LEU A 10 -56.92 31.25 51.29
CA LEU A 10 -56.82 31.53 52.72
C LEU A 10 -58.23 31.81 53.28
N ASP A 11 -58.59 31.18 54.41
CA ASP A 11 -59.82 31.49 55.14
C ASP A 11 -59.65 32.68 56.11
N ASP A 12 -60.76 33.18 56.65
CA ASP A 12 -60.82 34.34 57.55
C ASP A 12 -60.13 34.09 58.92
N GLU A 13 -59.65 32.87 59.17
CA GLU A 13 -58.89 32.47 60.37
C GLU A 13 -57.40 32.21 60.06
N GLY A 14 -56.93 32.50 58.84
CA GLY A 14 -55.53 32.39 58.45
C GLY A 14 -55.08 30.95 58.15
N ARG A 15 -55.98 30.06 57.72
CA ARG A 15 -55.63 28.68 57.33
C ARG A 15 -55.51 28.53 55.82
N LEU A 16 -54.44 27.86 55.37
CA LEU A 16 -54.21 27.54 53.95
C LEU A 16 -54.98 26.26 53.60
N PHE A 17 -55.88 26.33 52.61
CA PHE A 17 -56.73 25.19 52.19
C PHE A 17 -57.58 24.55 53.31
N GLY A 18 -57.88 25.28 54.40
CA GLY A 18 -58.74 24.80 55.50
C GLY A 18 -58.17 23.66 56.36
N LEU A 19 -56.91 23.24 56.11
CA LEU A 19 -56.30 22.07 56.77
C LEU A 19 -55.11 22.42 57.67
N VAL A 20 -54.35 23.48 57.38
CA VAL A 20 -53.13 23.84 58.14
C VAL A 20 -53.08 25.35 58.38
N ASN A 21 -52.65 25.77 59.58
CA ASN A 21 -52.48 27.18 59.94
C ASN A 21 -51.30 27.80 59.16
N VAL A 22 -51.50 28.94 58.50
CA VAL A 22 -50.50 29.55 57.61
C VAL A 22 -49.20 29.89 58.34
N ILE A 23 -49.28 30.21 59.64
CA ILE A 23 -48.11 30.50 60.47
C ILE A 23 -47.26 29.25 60.67
N ASP A 24 -47.89 28.09 60.85
CA ASP A 24 -47.18 26.81 61.04
C ASP A 24 -46.52 26.35 59.74
N VAL A 25 -47.17 26.58 58.60
CA VAL A 25 -46.56 26.37 57.27
C VAL A 25 -45.34 27.27 57.08
N LEU A 26 -45.42 28.55 57.49
CA LEU A 26 -44.31 29.49 57.42
C LEU A 26 -43.16 29.10 58.36
N VAL A 27 -43.45 28.61 59.57
CA VAL A 27 -42.44 28.13 60.51
C VAL A 27 -41.79 26.85 60.01
N VAL A 28 -42.54 25.92 59.42
CA VAL A 28 -41.99 24.71 58.79
C VAL A 28 -41.14 25.06 57.59
N LEU A 29 -41.56 26.00 56.73
CA LEU A 29 -40.76 26.48 55.60
C LEU A 29 -39.51 27.24 56.06
N LEU A 30 -39.59 28.04 57.13
CA LEU A 30 -38.44 28.72 57.73
C LEU A 30 -37.48 27.70 58.35
N PHE A 31 -38.00 26.67 59.03
CA PHE A 31 -37.19 25.60 59.60
C PHE A 31 -36.53 24.77 58.50
N LEU A 32 -37.24 24.45 57.42
CA LEU A 32 -36.67 23.82 56.22
C LEU A 32 -35.60 24.70 55.57
N ALA A 33 -35.85 26.01 55.43
CA ALA A 33 -34.88 26.95 54.89
C ALA A 33 -33.64 27.07 55.78
N VAL A 34 -33.80 27.07 57.11
CA VAL A 34 -32.69 27.12 58.08
C VAL A 34 -31.94 25.80 58.16
N VAL A 35 -32.60 24.65 57.97
CA VAL A 35 -31.94 23.34 57.89
C VAL A 35 -31.18 23.20 56.57
N VAL A 36 -31.77 23.62 55.44
CA VAL A 36 -31.09 23.65 54.13
C VAL A 36 -29.93 24.65 54.14
N ALA A 37 -30.09 25.83 54.74
CA ALA A 37 -29.02 26.82 54.91
C ALA A 37 -27.98 26.43 55.98
N GLY A 38 -28.35 25.58 56.94
CA GLY A 38 -27.47 25.07 57.99
C GLY A 38 -26.54 23.96 57.50
N VAL A 39 -26.98 23.18 56.51
CA VAL A 39 -26.15 22.15 55.86
C VAL A 39 -25.14 22.77 54.90
N THR A 40 -25.45 23.90 54.25
CA THR A 40 -24.48 24.62 53.40
C THR A 40 -23.38 25.33 54.18
N LEU A 41 -23.61 25.70 55.45
CA LEU A 41 -22.64 26.44 56.27
C LEU A 41 -21.48 25.58 56.82
N LEU A 42 -21.58 24.26 56.74
CA LEU A 42 -20.55 23.34 57.27
C LEU A 42 -19.47 22.95 56.24
N LEU A 43 -19.53 23.48 55.02
CA LEU A 43 -18.48 23.31 54.02
C LEU A 43 -17.44 24.43 54.19
N PRO A 44 -16.17 24.12 54.53
CA PRO A 44 -15.12 25.11 54.66
C PRO A 44 -14.65 25.53 53.25
N GLY A 45 -15.40 26.44 52.62
CA GLY A 45 -15.07 26.98 51.30
C GLY A 45 -16.32 27.54 50.65
N GLY A 46 -16.35 28.83 50.33
CA GLY A 46 -17.52 29.53 49.79
C GLY A 46 -17.82 29.22 48.31
N GLY A 47 -17.77 27.95 47.92
CA GLY A 47 -17.99 27.50 46.55
C GLY A 47 -19.16 26.54 46.40
N GLU A 48 -19.61 26.37 45.17
CA GLU A 48 -20.72 25.49 44.79
C GLU A 48 -20.17 24.21 44.15
N ALA A 49 -20.78 23.06 44.44
CA ALA A 49 -20.43 21.81 43.76
C ALA A 49 -20.69 21.95 42.25
N ASP A 50 -19.72 21.56 41.43
CA ASP A 50 -19.77 21.67 39.98
C ASP A 50 -19.05 20.47 39.35
N THR A 51 -19.31 20.22 38.06
CA THR A 51 -18.70 19.12 37.31
C THR A 51 -18.00 19.68 36.07
N ARG A 52 -16.79 19.18 35.81
CA ARG A 52 -16.02 19.48 34.59
C ARG A 52 -15.51 18.20 33.98
N TYR A 53 -15.15 18.27 32.71
CA TYR A 53 -14.52 17.17 32.01
C TYR A 53 -13.11 17.55 31.63
N ALA A 54 -12.14 16.70 31.94
CA ALA A 54 -10.74 16.93 31.61
C ALA A 54 -10.21 15.82 30.71
N THR A 55 -9.42 16.21 29.71
CA THR A 55 -8.52 15.26 29.04
C THR A 55 -7.18 15.31 29.75
N ILE A 56 -6.71 14.14 30.17
CA ILE A 56 -5.49 13.99 30.95
C ILE A 56 -4.58 13.03 30.19
N ASP A 57 -3.38 13.47 29.88
CA ASP A 57 -2.32 12.66 29.30
C ASP A 57 -1.49 12.07 30.44
N LEU A 58 -1.64 10.76 30.68
CA LEU A 58 -0.90 10.02 31.72
C LEU A 58 0.51 9.65 31.25
N GLY A 59 0.88 9.96 30.01
CA GLY A 59 2.16 9.59 29.43
C GLY A 59 2.33 8.08 29.28
N GLU A 60 3.59 7.65 29.23
CA GLU A 60 3.99 6.24 29.18
C GLU A 60 3.70 5.56 30.52
N GLN A 61 2.97 4.45 30.45
CA GLN A 61 2.67 3.59 31.58
C GLN A 61 3.21 2.18 31.30
N PRO A 62 3.66 1.45 32.33
CA PRO A 62 3.91 0.02 32.20
C PRO A 62 2.64 -0.68 31.71
N GLU A 63 2.77 -1.68 30.83
CA GLU A 63 1.64 -2.41 30.23
C GLU A 63 0.62 -2.89 31.27
N TYR A 64 1.10 -3.50 32.37
CA TYR A 64 0.25 -3.99 33.46
C TYR A 64 -0.53 -2.87 34.21
N VAL A 65 -0.08 -1.61 34.14
CA VAL A 65 -0.83 -0.46 34.66
C VAL A 65 -1.81 0.04 33.61
N ALA A 66 -1.35 0.18 32.36
CA ALA A 66 -2.17 0.62 31.26
C ALA A 66 -3.41 -0.28 31.12
N GLU A 67 -3.25 -1.60 31.07
CA GLU A 67 -4.33 -2.59 31.03
C GLU A 67 -5.38 -2.43 32.13
N ARG A 68 -5.00 -1.93 33.31
CA ARG A 68 -5.88 -1.78 34.48
C ARG A 68 -6.68 -0.51 34.52
N ILE A 69 -6.23 0.53 33.82
CA ILE A 69 -7.03 1.75 33.67
C ILE A 69 -8.26 1.36 32.84
N SER A 70 -9.44 1.90 33.10
CA SER A 70 -10.65 1.57 32.34
C SER A 70 -11.71 2.66 32.47
N PRO A 71 -12.58 2.85 31.46
CA PRO A 71 -13.80 3.63 31.65
C PRO A 71 -14.63 3.05 32.79
N GLY A 72 -15.02 3.90 33.74
CA GLY A 72 -15.74 3.55 34.96
C GLY A 72 -14.89 3.57 36.23
N ASP A 73 -13.56 3.64 36.12
CA ASP A 73 -12.68 3.74 37.29
C ASP A 73 -12.93 5.06 38.04
N GLU A 74 -13.08 4.95 39.36
CA GLU A 74 -13.41 6.08 40.24
C GLU A 74 -12.31 6.30 41.28
N TRP A 75 -12.05 7.58 41.57
CA TRP A 75 -11.16 8.02 42.63
C TRP A 75 -11.81 9.13 43.45
N ASP A 76 -11.95 8.86 44.75
CA ASP A 76 -12.45 9.80 45.77
C ASP A 76 -11.28 10.23 46.67
N PRO A 77 -10.70 11.44 46.49
CA PRO A 77 -9.61 11.88 47.32
C PRO A 77 -10.05 12.11 48.77
N ASP A 78 -9.37 11.44 49.70
CA ASP A 78 -9.62 11.53 51.14
C ASP A 78 -9.74 12.98 51.64
N GLY A 79 -10.73 13.20 52.51
CA GLY A 79 -10.95 14.51 53.14
C GLY A 79 -11.54 15.57 52.22
N THR A 80 -12.04 15.20 51.04
CA THR A 80 -12.76 16.09 50.12
C THR A 80 -14.11 15.50 49.71
N ALA A 81 -15.03 16.33 49.22
CA ALA A 81 -16.27 15.88 48.57
C ALA A 81 -16.11 15.78 47.03
N HIS A 82 -14.86 15.78 46.56
CA HIS A 82 -14.52 15.74 45.15
C HIS A 82 -14.40 14.29 44.69
N SER A 83 -14.61 14.04 43.40
CA SER A 83 -14.36 12.74 42.81
C SER A 83 -13.90 12.88 41.36
N LEU A 84 -13.24 11.84 40.86
CA LEU A 84 -12.84 11.71 39.47
C LEU A 84 -13.32 10.35 38.96
N THR A 85 -14.04 10.33 37.84
CA THR A 85 -14.44 9.11 37.15
C THR A 85 -13.86 9.11 35.75
N ILE A 86 -13.12 8.07 35.37
CA ILE A 86 -12.64 7.88 34.00
C ILE A 86 -13.84 7.54 33.13
N THR A 87 -14.04 8.29 32.05
CA THR A 87 -15.19 8.13 31.16
C THR A 87 -14.81 7.57 29.81
N ASP A 88 -13.56 7.73 29.39
CA ASP A 88 -13.05 7.19 28.13
C ASP A 88 -11.51 7.07 28.18
N VAL A 89 -10.94 6.16 27.41
CA VAL A 89 -9.50 5.85 27.42
C VAL A 89 -9.00 5.60 25.99
N TYR A 90 -7.86 6.19 25.67
CA TYR A 90 -7.13 5.97 24.42
C TYR A 90 -5.71 5.51 24.73
N ARG A 91 -5.24 4.48 24.02
CA ARG A 91 -3.93 3.85 24.23
C ARG A 91 -3.23 3.62 22.92
N PHE A 92 -1.91 3.70 22.97
CA PHE A 92 -1.05 3.23 21.89
C PHE A 92 0.33 2.89 22.45
N ASP A 93 1.00 1.92 21.85
CA ASP A 93 2.35 1.55 22.28
C ASP A 93 3.41 2.45 21.64
N VAL A 94 4.45 2.73 22.42
CA VAL A 94 5.64 3.51 22.07
C VAL A 94 6.83 2.86 22.77
N ASP A 95 7.81 2.36 22.00
CA ASP A 95 9.08 1.83 22.52
C ASP A 95 8.91 0.81 23.68
N GLY A 96 7.92 -0.08 23.58
CA GLY A 96 7.63 -1.10 24.60
C GLY A 96 6.93 -0.60 25.88
N SER A 97 6.44 0.64 25.88
CA SER A 97 5.56 1.19 26.91
C SER A 97 4.23 1.64 26.30
N THR A 98 3.16 1.67 27.08
CA THR A 98 1.84 2.09 26.57
C THR A 98 1.57 3.54 26.97
N ASN A 99 1.41 4.43 25.99
CA ASN A 99 0.96 5.79 26.26
C ASN A 99 -0.56 5.80 26.53
N VAL A 100 -1.00 6.45 27.61
CA VAL A 100 -2.41 6.47 28.01
C VAL A 100 -2.94 7.90 28.07
N THR A 101 -3.97 8.19 27.28
CA THR A 101 -4.77 9.41 27.40
C THR A 101 -6.16 9.04 27.92
N ILE A 102 -6.66 9.77 28.92
CA ILE A 102 -7.99 9.55 29.46
C ILE A 102 -8.88 10.78 29.32
N ARG A 103 -10.19 10.54 29.25
CA ARG A 103 -11.22 11.52 29.55
C ARG A 103 -11.75 11.23 30.94
N ALA A 104 -11.88 12.25 31.77
CA ALA A 104 -12.39 12.11 33.11
C ALA A 104 -13.50 13.13 33.40
N GLU A 105 -14.56 12.68 34.04
CA GLU A 105 -15.53 13.50 34.75
C GLU A 105 -14.96 13.85 36.13
N ILE A 106 -14.84 15.13 36.43
CA ILE A 106 -14.25 15.65 37.65
C ILE A 106 -15.31 16.45 38.40
N ASN A 107 -15.68 15.96 39.58
CA ASN A 107 -16.55 16.65 40.51
C ASN A 107 -15.69 17.48 41.47
N GLY A 108 -15.92 18.79 41.48
CA GLY A 108 -15.09 19.76 42.16
C GLY A 108 -15.92 20.89 42.75
N THR A 109 -15.24 21.95 43.14
CA THR A 109 -15.87 23.14 43.69
C THR A 109 -15.67 24.32 42.74
N ARG A 110 -16.75 24.96 42.33
CA ARG A 110 -16.72 26.24 41.63
C ARG A 110 -16.63 27.38 42.65
N ILE A 111 -15.60 28.19 42.52
CA ILE A 111 -15.36 29.36 43.34
C ILE A 111 -15.74 30.60 42.53
N GLU A 112 -16.72 31.34 43.03
CA GLU A 112 -17.04 32.68 42.50
C GLU A 112 -15.98 33.69 42.99
N PRO A 113 -15.48 34.57 42.13
CA PRO A 113 -14.43 35.50 42.49
C PRO A 113 -14.98 36.64 43.37
N ALA A 114 -14.13 37.19 44.23
CA ALA A 114 -14.50 38.34 45.08
C ALA A 114 -14.78 39.62 44.25
N ASP A 115 -14.08 39.76 43.12
CA ASP A 115 -14.25 40.85 42.17
C ASP A 115 -15.13 40.41 40.99
N ALA A 116 -16.24 41.11 40.75
CA ALA A 116 -17.23 40.77 39.73
C ALA A 116 -16.73 40.86 38.26
N GLY A 117 -15.47 41.27 38.05
CA GLY A 117 -14.81 41.30 36.73
C GLY A 117 -13.98 40.06 36.42
N ASP A 118 -13.72 39.21 37.42
CA ASP A 118 -12.98 37.96 37.22
C ASP A 118 -13.93 36.82 36.84
N ALA A 119 -13.39 35.81 36.16
CA ALA A 119 -14.15 34.61 35.85
C ALA A 119 -14.15 33.63 37.03
N PRO A 120 -15.25 32.91 37.28
CA PRO A 120 -15.30 31.85 38.27
C PRO A 120 -14.29 30.76 37.95
N THR A 121 -13.69 30.19 38.99
CA THR A 121 -12.65 29.15 38.86
C THR A 121 -13.16 27.83 39.37
N PHE A 122 -12.86 26.77 38.64
CA PHE A 122 -13.13 25.41 39.08
C PHE A 122 -11.90 24.85 39.79
N GLU A 123 -12.09 24.34 41.01
CA GLU A 123 -11.05 23.75 41.82
C GLU A 123 -11.31 22.27 42.09
N PHE A 124 -10.24 21.49 42.02
CA PHE A 124 -10.22 20.08 42.39
C PHE A 124 -9.08 19.87 43.38
N ARG A 125 -9.40 19.30 44.54
CA ARG A 125 -8.50 19.15 45.70
C ARG A 125 -7.86 20.47 46.16
N GLY A 126 -8.62 21.57 46.09
CA GLY A 126 -8.18 22.90 46.55
C GLY A 126 -7.27 23.66 45.57
N ASP A 127 -6.96 23.07 44.41
CA ASP A 127 -6.19 23.70 43.35
C ASP A 127 -7.05 23.91 42.11
N ARG A 128 -6.76 24.96 41.34
CA ARG A 128 -7.45 25.25 40.08
C ARG A 128 -7.24 24.14 39.04
N LEU A 129 -8.30 23.68 38.39
CA LEU A 129 -8.22 22.79 37.24
C LEU A 129 -7.94 23.62 35.98
N ARG A 130 -6.74 23.50 35.43
CA ARG A 130 -6.29 24.26 34.25
C ARG A 130 -5.34 23.43 33.40
N LEU A 131 -5.18 23.82 32.13
CA LEU A 131 -4.21 23.20 31.24
C LEU A 131 -2.80 23.22 31.84
N GLY A 132 -2.04 22.15 31.61
CA GLY A 132 -0.68 21.97 32.09
C GLY A 132 -0.56 21.53 33.55
N ARG A 133 -1.67 21.46 34.31
CA ARG A 133 -1.67 20.95 35.68
C ARG A 133 -1.41 19.44 35.68
N THR A 134 -0.49 18.98 36.53
CA THR A 134 -0.36 17.56 36.86
C THR A 134 -1.45 17.14 37.85
N LEU A 135 -2.10 16.03 37.57
CA LEU A 135 -3.07 15.39 38.42
C LEU A 135 -2.67 13.93 38.64
N GLY A 136 -2.41 13.58 39.90
CA GLY A 136 -2.28 12.18 40.30
C GLY A 136 -3.65 11.56 40.47
N ILE A 137 -3.78 10.29 40.09
CA ILE A 137 -4.96 9.42 40.25
C ILE A 137 -4.50 8.24 41.10
N ASP A 138 -5.27 7.90 42.13
CA ASP A 138 -4.92 6.85 43.09
C ASP A 138 -6.15 5.98 43.35
N THR A 139 -6.23 4.85 42.65
CA THR A 139 -7.31 3.88 42.82
C THR A 139 -6.85 2.75 43.73
N GLY A 140 -7.77 1.86 44.11
CA GLY A 140 -7.40 0.65 44.84
C GLY A 140 -6.49 -0.31 44.05
N GLU A 141 -6.40 -0.15 42.71
CA GLU A 141 -5.66 -1.05 41.83
C GLU A 141 -4.37 -0.45 41.27
N TYR A 142 -4.31 0.87 41.06
CA TYR A 142 -3.16 1.53 40.45
C TYR A 142 -3.02 2.99 40.89
N SER A 143 -1.83 3.56 40.67
CA SER A 143 -1.59 4.99 40.78
C SER A 143 -0.86 5.49 39.55
N ALA A 144 -1.30 6.64 39.02
CA ALA A 144 -0.73 7.27 37.83
C ALA A 144 -0.81 8.79 37.93
N ASP A 145 0.19 9.49 37.40
CA ASP A 145 0.20 10.95 37.26
C ASP A 145 0.01 11.32 35.80
N GLY A 146 -0.73 12.39 35.52
CA GLY A 146 -0.85 12.91 34.17
C GLY A 146 -1.07 14.40 34.08
N GLN A 147 -0.85 14.95 32.90
CA GLN A 147 -1.02 16.36 32.62
C GLN A 147 -2.40 16.65 32.02
N VAL A 148 -3.12 17.62 32.59
CA VAL A 148 -4.39 18.11 32.03
C VAL A 148 -4.10 18.87 30.74
N THR A 149 -4.57 18.33 29.62
CA THR A 149 -4.37 18.91 28.28
C THR A 149 -5.61 19.63 27.75
N ARG A 150 -6.79 19.38 28.35
CA ARG A 150 -8.05 20.06 28.02
C ARG A 150 -8.99 20.07 29.21
N VAL A 151 -9.81 21.12 29.33
CA VAL A 151 -10.88 21.23 30.33
C VAL A 151 -12.12 21.78 29.65
N ASP A 152 -13.24 21.07 29.77
CA ASP A 152 -14.52 21.39 29.16
C ASP A 152 -15.65 21.37 30.21
N GLN A 153 -16.77 22.01 29.88
CA GLN A 153 -17.99 21.97 30.71
C GLN A 153 -18.83 20.71 30.47
N SER A 154 -18.64 20.02 29.35
CA SER A 154 -19.38 18.83 28.96
C SER A 154 -18.52 17.91 28.08
N GLY A 155 -19.01 16.69 27.83
CA GLY A 155 -18.39 15.71 26.93
C GLY A 155 -17.63 14.63 27.68
N ARG A 156 -18.12 13.39 27.62
CA ARG A 156 -17.57 12.22 28.30
C ARG A 156 -16.56 11.44 27.46
N ASP A 157 -16.52 11.71 26.17
CA ASP A 157 -15.74 10.91 25.22
C ASP A 157 -14.47 11.67 24.79
N LEU A 158 -13.40 10.92 24.54
CA LEU A 158 -12.27 11.41 23.78
C LEU A 158 -12.71 11.57 22.32
N PRO A 159 -12.08 12.48 21.55
CA PRO A 159 -12.40 12.67 20.14
C PRO A 159 -11.74 11.57 19.30
N ILE A 160 -12.03 10.31 19.65
CA ILE A 160 -11.57 9.13 18.94
C ILE A 160 -12.50 8.89 17.77
N GLN A 161 -11.91 8.52 16.63
CA GLN A 161 -12.64 8.11 15.45
C GLN A 161 -11.88 7.03 14.69
N GLU A 162 -12.62 6.20 13.99
CA GLU A 162 -12.06 5.28 13.02
C GLU A 162 -11.54 6.07 11.82
N SER A 163 -10.37 5.68 11.31
CA SER A 163 -9.79 6.21 10.09
C SER A 163 -9.23 5.08 9.25
N THR A 164 -9.37 5.23 7.94
CA THR A 164 -8.83 4.29 6.96
C THR A 164 -7.69 4.94 6.20
N PHE A 165 -6.65 4.19 5.92
CA PHE A 165 -5.51 4.64 5.13
C PHE A 165 -4.73 3.47 4.56
N VAL A 166 -3.98 3.72 3.49
CA VAL A 166 -3.07 2.72 2.89
C VAL A 166 -1.65 3.12 3.23
N VAL A 167 -0.87 2.16 3.73
CA VAL A 167 0.56 2.31 3.95
C VAL A 167 1.36 1.50 2.94
N GLU A 168 2.53 2.01 2.56
CA GLU A 168 3.53 1.28 1.82
C GLU A 168 4.73 0.92 2.70
N THR A 169 5.33 -0.24 2.47
CA THR A 169 6.52 -0.69 3.19
C THR A 169 7.37 -1.63 2.34
N GLN A 170 8.61 -1.86 2.77
CA GLN A 170 9.48 -2.91 2.24
C GLN A 170 9.81 -3.89 3.34
N VAL A 171 9.43 -5.15 3.16
CA VAL A 171 9.63 -6.21 4.16
C VAL A 171 10.32 -7.42 3.52
N SER A 172 10.82 -8.31 4.37
CA SER A 172 11.43 -9.56 3.89
C SER A 172 10.37 -10.49 3.30
N SER A 173 10.77 -11.39 2.41
CA SER A 173 9.83 -12.42 1.89
C SER A 173 9.21 -13.26 3.00
N GLY A 174 9.98 -13.61 4.05
CA GLY A 174 9.44 -14.37 5.18
C GLY A 174 8.41 -13.58 5.99
N THR A 175 8.54 -12.26 6.09
CA THR A 175 7.53 -11.41 6.75
C THR A 175 6.23 -11.35 5.95
N ILE A 176 6.30 -11.32 4.62
CA ILE A 176 5.10 -11.33 3.75
C ILE A 176 4.26 -12.57 3.99
N ASP A 177 4.90 -13.72 4.21
CA ASP A 177 4.19 -14.99 4.43
C ASP A 177 3.42 -15.03 5.75
N GLU A 178 3.77 -14.16 6.71
CA GLU A 178 3.07 -14.02 8.00
C GLU A 178 1.96 -12.95 7.98
N ILE A 179 1.97 -12.03 7.02
CA ILE A 179 0.97 -10.95 6.95
C ILE A 179 -0.33 -11.48 6.32
N ALA A 180 -1.45 -11.29 7.01
CA ALA A 180 -2.77 -11.65 6.52
C ALA A 180 -3.80 -10.52 6.63
N VAL A 181 -4.79 -10.55 5.73
CA VAL A 181 -5.99 -9.72 5.87
C VAL A 181 -6.78 -10.19 7.10
N GLY A 182 -7.15 -9.24 7.96
CA GLY A 182 -7.78 -9.48 9.26
C GLY A 182 -6.79 -9.50 10.43
N ASP A 183 -5.49 -9.37 10.17
CA ASP A 183 -4.50 -9.19 11.24
C ASP A 183 -4.80 -7.92 12.05
N GLN A 184 -4.72 -8.05 13.37
CA GLN A 184 -5.07 -6.99 14.30
C GLN A 184 -3.86 -6.54 15.11
N PHE A 185 -3.62 -5.24 15.08
CA PHE A 185 -2.68 -4.57 15.98
C PHE A 185 -3.45 -4.23 17.26
N ARG A 186 -3.00 -4.80 18.38
CA ARG A 186 -3.68 -4.67 19.66
C ARG A 186 -2.81 -3.91 20.64
N VAL A 187 -3.45 -3.09 21.46
CA VAL A 187 -2.80 -2.31 22.52
C VAL A 187 -3.54 -2.59 23.82
N ALA A 188 -2.84 -3.10 24.83
CA ALA A 188 -3.43 -3.46 26.12
C ALA A 188 -4.71 -4.34 26.01
N GLY A 189 -4.71 -5.26 25.03
CA GLY A 189 -5.80 -6.20 24.75
C GLY A 189 -6.88 -5.74 23.77
N ASP A 190 -6.96 -4.43 23.47
CA ASP A 190 -7.97 -3.86 22.57
C ASP A 190 -7.46 -3.73 21.12
N THR A 191 -8.33 -3.95 20.13
CA THR A 191 -7.97 -3.76 18.72
C THR A 191 -7.79 -2.27 18.42
N PHE A 192 -6.57 -1.90 18.07
CA PHE A 192 -6.17 -0.54 17.76
C PHE A 192 -6.15 -0.28 16.25
N ALA A 193 -5.77 -1.29 15.47
CA ALA A 193 -5.86 -1.27 14.01
C ALA A 193 -6.04 -2.68 13.44
N GLU A 194 -6.53 -2.77 12.20
CA GLU A 194 -6.74 -4.00 11.46
C GLU A 194 -6.31 -3.84 10.01
N ILE A 195 -5.64 -4.85 9.45
CA ILE A 195 -5.35 -4.94 8.02
C ILE A 195 -6.61 -5.38 7.30
N THR A 196 -7.21 -4.49 6.51
CA THR A 196 -8.43 -4.77 5.76
C THR A 196 -8.18 -5.21 4.32
N ASP A 197 -6.99 -4.93 3.80
CA ASP A 197 -6.56 -5.38 2.48
C ASP A 197 -5.02 -5.41 2.42
N PHE A 198 -4.48 -6.30 1.58
CA PHE A 198 -3.05 -6.54 1.50
C PHE A 198 -2.64 -6.90 0.08
N GLU A 199 -1.63 -6.20 -0.43
CA GLU A 199 -1.05 -6.47 -1.74
C GLU A 199 0.47 -6.42 -1.65
N ALA A 200 1.13 -7.38 -2.28
CA ALA A 200 2.58 -7.49 -2.25
C ALA A 200 3.16 -7.69 -3.65
N TYR A 201 4.33 -7.12 -3.87
CA TYR A 201 5.00 -7.04 -5.17
C TYR A 201 6.49 -7.31 -5.00
N PRO A 202 7.16 -7.80 -6.06
CA PRO A 202 8.61 -7.95 -6.03
C PRO A 202 9.29 -6.56 -6.14
N SER A 203 10.29 -6.29 -5.29
CA SER A 203 11.09 -5.06 -5.34
C SER A 203 12.60 -5.36 -5.40
N GLY A 204 13.04 -6.47 -4.80
CA GLY A 204 14.40 -7.01 -4.95
C GLY A 204 14.47 -8.51 -4.67
N ASN A 205 15.70 -9.07 -4.64
CA ASN A 205 15.94 -10.51 -4.54
C ASN A 205 15.43 -11.15 -3.23
N SER A 206 15.33 -10.39 -2.15
CA SER A 206 14.88 -10.89 -0.83
C SER A 206 13.90 -9.96 -0.12
N THR A 207 13.50 -8.87 -0.79
CA THR A 207 12.56 -7.89 -0.27
C THR A 207 11.35 -7.79 -1.17
N ARG A 208 10.20 -7.59 -0.55
CA ARG A 208 8.93 -7.37 -1.22
C ARG A 208 8.42 -5.98 -0.85
N TYR A 209 7.88 -5.29 -1.84
CA TYR A 209 7.13 -4.06 -1.63
C TYR A 209 5.70 -4.44 -1.26
N ALA A 210 5.21 -3.96 -0.13
CA ALA A 210 3.89 -4.27 0.37
C ALA A 210 3.05 -3.01 0.52
N LEU A 211 1.76 -3.15 0.24
CA LEU A 211 0.72 -2.19 0.52
C LEU A 211 -0.25 -2.84 1.51
N LEU A 212 -0.57 -2.11 2.58
CA LEU A 212 -1.53 -2.55 3.58
C LEU A 212 -2.61 -1.48 3.69
N ALA A 213 -3.86 -1.84 3.42
CA ALA A 213 -4.99 -1.00 3.79
C ALA A 213 -5.33 -1.27 5.25
N ILE A 214 -5.38 -0.20 6.03
CA ILE A 214 -5.52 -0.24 7.48
C ILE A 214 -6.80 0.50 7.87
N THR A 215 -7.57 -0.11 8.76
CA THR A 215 -8.61 0.57 9.54
C THR A 215 -8.11 0.71 10.97
N ALA A 216 -8.05 1.93 11.50
CA ALA A 216 -7.41 2.20 12.78
C ALA A 216 -8.19 3.20 13.64
N GLN A 217 -8.05 3.07 14.96
CA GLN A 217 -8.51 4.05 15.92
C GLN A 217 -7.53 5.24 15.99
N THR A 218 -8.06 6.43 15.76
CA THR A 218 -7.29 7.67 15.74
C THR A 218 -7.90 8.68 16.69
N ILE A 219 -7.08 9.56 17.25
CA ILE A 219 -7.55 10.62 18.15
C ILE A 219 -7.32 11.99 17.50
N ASP A 220 -8.33 12.86 17.51
CA ASP A 220 -8.17 14.25 17.08
C ASP A 220 -7.54 15.09 18.20
N ARG A 221 -6.31 15.54 17.98
CA ARG A 221 -5.61 16.50 18.84
C ARG A 221 -5.45 17.83 18.11
N GLY A 222 -6.40 18.74 18.35
CA GLY A 222 -6.35 20.11 17.85
C GLY A 222 -6.57 20.23 16.33
N GLY A 223 -7.45 19.41 15.77
CA GLY A 223 -7.75 19.35 14.34
C GLY A 223 -6.79 18.46 13.55
N THR A 224 -5.98 17.65 14.22
CA THR A 224 -5.05 16.70 13.62
C THR A 224 -5.33 15.31 14.17
N LEU A 225 -5.79 14.42 13.29
CA LEU A 225 -5.92 13.00 13.60
C LEU A 225 -4.53 12.39 13.78
N GLN A 226 -4.36 11.63 14.85
CA GLN A 226 -3.14 10.92 15.19
C GLN A 226 -3.40 9.44 15.38
N PHE A 227 -2.46 8.62 14.91
CA PHE A 227 -2.35 7.17 15.12
C PHE A 227 -0.99 6.90 15.74
N GLY A 228 -0.94 6.23 16.90
CA GLY A 228 0.35 5.98 17.58
C GLY A 228 1.14 7.26 17.90
N GLY A 229 0.44 8.37 18.16
CA GLY A 229 1.05 9.70 18.32
C GLY A 229 1.54 10.36 17.02
N GLN A 230 1.58 9.64 15.90
CA GLN A 230 1.96 10.16 14.59
C GLN A 230 0.76 10.75 13.84
N PRO A 231 0.93 11.85 13.09
CA PRO A 231 -0.17 12.43 12.33
C PRO A 231 -0.60 11.51 11.18
N VAL A 232 -1.92 11.35 10.98
CA VAL A 232 -2.47 10.58 9.86
C VAL A 232 -2.50 11.47 8.61
N ARG A 233 -1.34 11.60 7.97
CA ARG A 233 -1.10 12.38 6.75
C ARG A 233 -0.24 11.60 5.79
N VAL A 234 -0.48 11.77 4.49
CA VAL A 234 0.37 11.19 3.44
C VAL A 234 1.83 11.58 3.67
N GLY A 235 2.73 10.60 3.58
CA GLY A 235 4.16 10.69 3.86
C GLY A 235 4.55 10.50 5.33
N SER A 236 3.58 10.32 6.25
CA SER A 236 3.89 10.01 7.65
C SER A 236 4.15 8.52 7.80
N THR A 237 5.16 8.14 8.59
CA THR A 237 5.45 6.75 8.91
C THR A 237 4.75 6.36 10.20
N VAL A 238 4.14 5.18 10.22
CA VAL A 238 3.44 4.62 11.38
C VAL A 238 3.97 3.21 11.68
N PRO A 239 4.23 2.89 12.96
CA PRO A 239 4.65 1.56 13.38
C PRO A 239 3.45 0.64 13.56
N PHE A 240 3.69 -0.65 13.33
CA PHE A 240 2.73 -1.73 13.42
C PHE A 240 3.42 -2.95 14.03
N GLU A 241 2.91 -3.43 15.17
CA GLU A 241 3.50 -4.54 15.90
C GLU A 241 2.44 -5.61 16.21
N THR A 242 2.75 -6.86 15.88
CA THR A 242 1.99 -8.05 16.26
C THR A 242 2.90 -8.99 17.05
N GLY A 243 2.36 -10.11 17.53
CA GLY A 243 3.18 -11.15 18.14
C GLY A 243 4.09 -11.89 17.15
N GLU A 244 3.87 -11.72 15.84
CA GLU A 244 4.56 -12.46 14.77
C GLU A 244 5.53 -11.58 13.98
N TYR A 245 5.21 -10.29 13.81
CA TYR A 245 6.03 -9.36 13.05
C TYR A 245 5.88 -7.91 13.53
N GLU A 246 6.90 -7.11 13.20
CA GLU A 246 6.92 -5.66 13.39
C GLU A 246 7.28 -5.03 12.04
N LEU A 247 6.57 -3.95 11.67
CA LEU A 247 6.87 -3.18 10.46
C LEU A 247 6.59 -1.69 10.66
N GLU A 248 7.26 -0.88 9.86
CA GLU A 248 6.97 0.55 9.69
C GLU A 248 6.43 0.79 8.29
N GLY A 249 5.33 1.53 8.19
CA GLY A 249 4.68 1.84 6.91
C GLY A 249 4.50 3.34 6.69
N ALA A 250 4.82 3.83 5.49
CA ALA A 250 4.57 5.21 5.09
C ALA A 250 3.15 5.34 4.51
N ILE A 251 2.35 6.28 5.03
CA ILE A 251 0.98 6.51 4.55
C ILE A 251 1.03 7.08 3.12
N VAL A 252 0.45 6.38 2.16
CA VAL A 252 0.36 6.82 0.74
C VAL A 252 -1.03 7.31 0.37
N SER A 253 -2.08 6.82 1.03
CA SER A 253 -3.46 7.23 0.79
C SER A 253 -4.27 7.27 2.07
N ARG A 254 -5.34 8.07 2.10
CA ARG A 254 -6.28 8.19 3.24
C ARG A 254 -7.72 8.03 2.75
N GLY A 255 -8.57 7.47 3.59
CA GLY A 255 -9.99 7.26 3.30
C GLY A 255 -10.27 5.99 2.48
N SER A 256 -9.29 5.10 2.33
CA SER A 256 -9.45 3.82 1.66
C SER A 256 -9.11 2.68 2.60
N SER A 257 -10.00 1.69 2.67
CA SER A 257 -9.79 0.40 3.34
C SER A 257 -9.51 -0.74 2.35
N THR A 258 -9.36 -0.42 1.06
CA THR A 258 -9.04 -1.37 -0.01
C THR A 258 -7.91 -0.85 -0.88
N ILE A 259 -7.20 -1.76 -1.55
CA ILE A 259 -6.13 -1.46 -2.50
C ILE A 259 -6.69 -1.72 -3.91
N GLU A 260 -6.82 -0.68 -4.71
CA GLU A 260 -7.35 -0.81 -6.07
C GLU A 260 -6.26 -1.34 -7.01
N THR A 261 -6.40 -2.62 -7.38
CA THR A 261 -5.52 -3.31 -8.33
C THR A 261 -6.30 -3.80 -9.55
N GLU A 262 -5.60 -3.95 -10.67
CA GLU A 262 -6.16 -4.45 -11.92
C GLU A 262 -5.11 -5.25 -12.69
N GLN A 263 -5.52 -6.39 -13.25
CA GLN A 263 -4.69 -7.13 -14.18
C GLN A 263 -4.61 -6.41 -15.53
N ARG A 264 -3.41 -6.03 -15.94
CA ARG A 264 -3.16 -5.34 -17.20
C ARG A 264 -2.35 -6.24 -18.16
N PRO A 265 -2.80 -6.37 -19.42
CA PRO A 265 -2.08 -7.16 -20.40
C PRO A 265 -0.84 -6.41 -20.90
N LEU A 266 0.32 -7.05 -20.82
CA LEU A 266 1.62 -6.57 -21.26
C LEU A 266 2.27 -7.58 -22.19
N VAL A 267 3.19 -7.11 -23.03
CA VAL A 267 4.13 -8.01 -23.72
C VAL A 267 5.53 -7.76 -23.19
N LEU A 268 6.16 -8.82 -22.68
CA LEU A 268 7.52 -8.83 -22.21
C LEU A 268 8.44 -9.52 -23.22
N GLN A 269 9.69 -9.07 -23.32
CA GLN A 269 10.72 -9.70 -24.14
C GLN A 269 11.97 -9.93 -23.30
N THR A 270 12.58 -11.10 -23.41
CA THR A 270 13.88 -11.38 -22.79
C THR A 270 14.64 -12.48 -23.54
N THR A 271 15.91 -12.68 -23.18
CA THR A 271 16.75 -13.73 -23.76
C THR A 271 17.32 -14.61 -22.66
N VAL A 272 16.93 -15.88 -22.65
CA VAL A 272 17.19 -16.83 -21.56
C VAL A 272 17.98 -18.05 -22.06
N PRO A 273 18.56 -18.88 -21.17
CA PRO A 273 19.10 -20.17 -21.55
C PRO A 273 18.05 -21.07 -22.25
N THR A 274 18.49 -21.96 -23.14
CA THR A 274 17.57 -22.87 -23.85
C THR A 274 16.75 -23.76 -22.93
N SER A 275 17.30 -24.16 -21.77
CA SER A 275 16.55 -24.91 -20.74
C SER A 275 15.41 -24.08 -20.17
N VAL A 276 15.69 -22.86 -19.71
CA VAL A 276 14.67 -21.95 -19.17
C VAL A 276 13.58 -21.67 -20.20
N ALA A 277 13.94 -21.39 -21.46
CA ALA A 277 12.96 -21.21 -22.53
C ALA A 277 12.12 -22.46 -22.82
N ALA A 278 12.60 -23.66 -22.45
CA ALA A 278 11.85 -24.91 -22.56
C ALA A 278 10.89 -25.12 -21.37
N ASP A 279 11.17 -24.50 -20.22
CA ASP A 279 10.38 -24.61 -19.00
C ASP A 279 9.23 -23.59 -18.96
N VAL A 280 9.41 -22.38 -19.52
CA VAL A 280 8.34 -21.37 -19.59
C VAL A 280 7.16 -21.86 -20.46
N GLN A 281 5.96 -21.83 -19.90
CA GLN A 281 4.70 -22.28 -20.51
C GLN A 281 3.55 -21.27 -20.30
N PRO A 282 2.56 -21.24 -21.21
CA PRO A 282 1.29 -20.56 -20.93
C PRO A 282 0.61 -21.17 -19.70
N GLY A 283 0.08 -20.33 -18.81
CA GLY A 283 -0.49 -20.69 -17.53
C GLY A 283 0.49 -20.64 -16.35
N ASP A 284 1.78 -20.37 -16.60
CA ASP A 284 2.74 -20.14 -15.52
C ASP A 284 2.39 -18.86 -14.75
N GLU A 285 2.48 -18.91 -13.43
CA GLU A 285 2.12 -17.80 -12.54
C GLU A 285 3.24 -17.49 -11.56
N PHE A 286 3.63 -16.22 -11.51
CA PHE A 286 4.39 -15.68 -10.38
C PHE A 286 3.40 -15.21 -9.33
N ARG A 287 3.41 -15.89 -8.17
CA ARG A 287 2.57 -15.59 -7.01
C ARG A 287 3.37 -14.97 -5.87
N ILE A 288 2.69 -14.10 -5.11
CA ILE A 288 3.14 -13.68 -3.78
C ILE A 288 2.00 -13.98 -2.81
N GLY A 289 2.25 -14.84 -1.82
CA GLY A 289 1.19 -15.52 -1.09
C GLY A 289 0.27 -16.28 -2.04
N ASP A 290 -1.04 -16.10 -1.89
CA ASP A 290 -2.05 -16.67 -2.78
C ASP A 290 -2.34 -15.82 -4.03
N THR A 291 -1.77 -14.61 -4.13
CA THR A 291 -2.08 -13.64 -5.17
C THR A 291 -1.18 -13.81 -6.40
N PRO A 292 -1.72 -14.09 -7.60
CA PRO A 292 -0.95 -14.08 -8.84
C PRO A 292 -0.64 -12.65 -9.24
N VAL A 293 0.64 -12.27 -9.19
CA VAL A 293 1.10 -10.93 -9.58
C VAL A 293 1.44 -10.86 -11.06
N VAL A 294 1.87 -11.96 -11.68
CA VAL A 294 2.05 -12.07 -13.13
C VAL A 294 1.60 -13.44 -13.61
N THR A 295 0.74 -13.47 -14.61
CA THR A 295 0.27 -14.69 -15.28
C THR A 295 0.74 -14.70 -16.73
N VAL A 296 1.37 -15.78 -17.17
CA VAL A 296 1.80 -15.96 -18.56
C VAL A 296 0.64 -16.48 -19.39
N GLU A 297 0.22 -15.73 -20.39
CA GLU A 297 -0.91 -16.06 -21.27
C GLU A 297 -0.44 -16.60 -22.63
N GLU A 298 0.61 -15.99 -23.20
CA GLU A 298 1.16 -16.36 -24.50
C GLU A 298 2.69 -16.49 -24.40
N VAL A 299 3.25 -17.49 -25.08
CA VAL A 299 4.70 -17.70 -25.16
C VAL A 299 5.10 -17.92 -26.61
N THR A 300 5.97 -17.05 -27.11
CA THR A 300 6.64 -17.25 -28.40
C THR A 300 8.14 -17.34 -28.17
N VAL A 301 8.78 -18.36 -28.77
CA VAL A 301 10.21 -18.61 -28.61
C VAL A 301 10.90 -18.51 -29.96
N TYR A 302 11.98 -17.73 -30.00
CA TYR A 302 12.76 -17.46 -31.19
C TYR A 302 14.21 -17.93 -31.04
N ALA A 303 14.78 -18.34 -32.17
CA ALA A 303 16.21 -18.56 -32.32
C ALA A 303 17.00 -17.24 -32.17
N THR A 304 18.23 -17.32 -31.68
CA THR A 304 19.13 -16.16 -31.53
C THR A 304 20.39 -16.31 -32.39
N GLY A 305 20.58 -17.47 -33.04
CA GLY A 305 21.85 -17.87 -33.64
C GLY A 305 22.85 -18.41 -32.63
N ASN A 306 22.52 -18.41 -31.33
CA ASN A 306 23.28 -19.10 -30.29
C ASN A 306 22.47 -20.31 -29.79
N ALA A 307 23.01 -21.51 -29.99
CA ALA A 307 22.32 -22.77 -29.64
C ALA A 307 21.90 -22.87 -28.16
N ASN A 308 22.56 -22.13 -27.26
CA ASN A 308 22.32 -22.16 -25.82
C ASN A 308 21.43 -21.02 -25.33
N ARG A 309 20.99 -20.11 -26.22
CA ARG A 309 20.16 -18.95 -25.86
C ARG A 309 18.95 -18.85 -26.76
N ARG A 310 17.81 -18.59 -26.14
CA ARG A 310 16.54 -18.36 -26.84
C ARG A 310 16.01 -16.99 -26.46
N ARG A 311 15.45 -16.28 -27.43
CA ARG A 311 14.65 -15.09 -27.15
C ARG A 311 13.22 -15.54 -26.92
N ILE A 312 12.61 -15.08 -25.86
CA ILE A 312 11.20 -15.34 -25.55
C ILE A 312 10.44 -14.03 -25.54
N VAL A 313 9.26 -14.06 -26.12
CA VAL A 313 8.27 -12.99 -26.09
C VAL A 313 7.04 -13.54 -25.37
N LEU A 314 6.68 -12.90 -24.27
CA LEU A 314 5.65 -13.35 -23.35
C LEU A 314 4.49 -12.36 -23.38
N GLY A 315 3.28 -12.82 -23.69
CA GLY A 315 2.06 -12.10 -23.36
C GLY A 315 1.69 -12.40 -21.92
N VAL A 316 1.62 -11.40 -21.05
CA VAL A 316 1.35 -11.60 -19.62
C VAL A 316 0.23 -10.69 -19.13
N ASN A 317 -0.54 -11.15 -18.16
CA ASN A 317 -1.38 -10.29 -17.33
C ASN A 317 -0.62 -9.98 -16.05
N ALA A 318 -0.31 -8.70 -15.81
CA ALA A 318 0.38 -8.25 -14.60
C ALA A 318 -0.60 -7.51 -13.68
N LEU A 319 -0.61 -7.85 -12.39
CA LEU A 319 -1.38 -7.13 -11.39
C LEU A 319 -0.76 -5.77 -11.16
N THR A 320 -1.50 -4.70 -11.47
CA THR A 320 -1.00 -3.33 -11.46
C THR A 320 -1.93 -2.43 -10.69
N ARG A 321 -1.43 -1.26 -10.28
CA ARG A 321 -2.21 -0.20 -9.64
C ARG A 321 -2.05 1.10 -10.41
N SER A 322 -3.06 1.96 -10.35
CA SER A 322 -3.00 3.30 -10.95
C SER A 322 -2.84 4.35 -9.86
N GLU A 323 -1.78 5.13 -9.91
CA GLU A 323 -1.52 6.24 -8.98
C GLU A 323 -1.22 7.50 -9.79
N ASP A 324 -1.98 8.59 -9.57
CA ASP A 324 -1.82 9.86 -10.28
C ASP A 324 -1.70 9.73 -11.82
N GLY A 325 -2.46 8.79 -12.40
CA GLY A 325 -2.45 8.49 -13.83
C GLY A 325 -1.24 7.68 -14.32
N SER A 326 -0.37 7.25 -13.41
CA SER A 326 0.75 6.33 -13.67
C SER A 326 0.36 4.89 -13.35
N LEU A 327 0.67 3.97 -14.26
CA LEU A 327 0.52 2.54 -14.02
C LEU A 327 1.76 2.02 -13.29
N LEU A 328 1.57 1.36 -12.15
CA LEU A 328 2.63 0.83 -11.30
C LEU A 328 2.47 -0.69 -11.13
N PHE A 329 3.59 -1.39 -11.08
CA PHE A 329 3.73 -2.79 -10.67
C PHE A 329 4.60 -2.78 -9.40
N GLY A 330 3.96 -2.85 -8.23
CA GLY A 330 4.59 -2.52 -6.95
C GLY A 330 5.01 -1.05 -6.87
N ASP A 331 6.31 -0.82 -6.73
CA ASP A 331 6.99 0.48 -6.73
C ASP A 331 7.49 0.88 -8.14
N ARG A 332 7.39 0.00 -9.13
CA ARG A 332 7.94 0.22 -10.47
C ARG A 332 6.90 0.74 -11.44
N GLN A 333 7.23 1.81 -12.14
CA GLN A 333 6.37 2.36 -13.17
C GLN A 333 6.40 1.53 -14.46
N VAL A 334 5.23 1.11 -14.92
CA VAL A 334 5.08 0.27 -16.12
C VAL A 334 5.16 1.14 -17.37
N ARG A 335 6.32 1.11 -18.02
CA ARG A 335 6.63 1.81 -19.27
C ARG A 335 7.26 0.84 -20.27
N ILE A 336 7.21 1.17 -21.56
CA ILE A 336 8.03 0.47 -22.55
C ILE A 336 9.50 0.61 -22.15
N GLY A 337 10.24 -0.49 -22.15
CA GLY A 337 11.62 -0.58 -21.68
C GLY A 337 11.79 -0.85 -20.19
N SER A 338 10.71 -0.80 -19.39
CA SER A 338 10.77 -1.21 -17.97
C SER A 338 10.86 -2.73 -17.84
N SER A 339 11.46 -3.21 -16.77
CA SER A 339 11.61 -4.65 -16.52
C SER A 339 10.61 -5.15 -15.47
N ILE A 340 9.99 -6.29 -15.76
CA ILE A 340 9.06 -7.02 -14.89
C ILE A 340 9.68 -8.39 -14.59
N PRO A 341 9.93 -8.73 -13.31
CA PRO A 341 10.40 -10.04 -12.92
C PRO A 341 9.26 -11.06 -13.02
N LEU A 342 9.62 -12.29 -13.35
CA LEU A 342 8.75 -13.45 -13.38
C LEU A 342 9.50 -14.61 -12.72
N GLU A 343 9.11 -14.90 -11.48
CA GLU A 343 9.70 -15.94 -10.64
C GLU A 343 8.70 -17.09 -10.47
N THR A 344 9.17 -18.31 -10.70
CA THR A 344 8.43 -19.55 -10.44
C THR A 344 9.35 -20.53 -9.72
N GLY A 345 8.82 -21.71 -9.35
CA GLY A 345 9.66 -22.78 -8.81
C GLY A 345 10.72 -23.32 -9.79
N GLU A 346 10.55 -23.09 -11.10
CA GLU A 346 11.40 -23.64 -12.15
C GLU A 346 12.40 -22.62 -12.72
N TYR A 347 12.07 -21.32 -12.69
CA TYR A 347 12.91 -20.28 -13.26
C TYR A 347 12.68 -18.91 -12.62
N ASP A 348 13.67 -18.04 -12.79
CA ASP A 348 13.64 -16.62 -12.42
C ASP A 348 14.18 -15.81 -13.61
N ILE A 349 13.34 -14.93 -14.17
CA ILE A 349 13.66 -14.13 -15.35
C ILE A 349 13.14 -12.70 -15.24
N ASP A 350 13.86 -11.78 -15.87
CA ASP A 350 13.46 -10.39 -16.05
C ASP A 350 13.04 -10.12 -17.50
N GLY A 351 11.79 -9.69 -17.69
CA GLY A 351 11.20 -9.36 -18.98
C GLY A 351 11.11 -7.87 -19.23
N GLU A 352 11.64 -7.37 -20.35
CA GLU A 352 11.48 -5.98 -20.78
C GLU A 352 10.10 -5.76 -21.41
N VAL A 353 9.33 -4.78 -20.93
CA VAL A 353 8.03 -4.40 -21.49
C VAL A 353 8.23 -3.80 -22.89
N ILE A 354 7.77 -4.48 -23.92
CA ILE A 354 7.80 -3.99 -25.31
C ILE A 354 6.44 -3.50 -25.80
N ARG A 355 5.36 -3.83 -25.09
CA ARG A 355 3.99 -3.39 -25.38
C ARG A 355 3.19 -3.29 -24.09
N ARG A 356 2.32 -2.28 -24.03
CA ARG A 356 1.26 -2.16 -23.04
C ARG A 356 -0.09 -2.39 -23.73
N ASP A 357 -1.09 -2.82 -22.97
CA ASP A 357 -2.47 -2.97 -23.44
C ASP A 357 -2.64 -4.04 -24.52
N GLY A 358 -1.98 -5.19 -24.33
CA GLY A 358 -2.16 -6.36 -25.20
C GLY A 358 -1.25 -7.52 -24.82
N LEU A 359 -1.69 -8.74 -25.15
CA LEU A 359 -0.94 -9.98 -24.91
C LEU A 359 -0.09 -10.39 -26.12
N THR A 360 -0.48 -9.93 -27.31
CA THR A 360 0.20 -10.32 -28.55
C THR A 360 1.32 -9.34 -28.89
N GLU A 361 2.44 -9.88 -29.38
CA GLU A 361 3.59 -9.09 -29.83
C GLU A 361 3.20 -7.94 -30.78
N PRO A 362 3.86 -6.76 -30.70
CA PRO A 362 3.64 -5.66 -31.65
C PRO A 362 3.76 -6.07 -33.13
N GLY A 363 2.96 -5.42 -33.97
CA GLY A 363 2.94 -5.62 -35.43
C GLY A 363 1.99 -6.71 -35.90
N THR A 364 1.76 -6.78 -37.21
CA THR A 364 0.94 -7.79 -37.88
C THR A 364 1.84 -8.89 -38.44
N PRO A 365 1.60 -10.18 -38.12
CA PRO A 365 2.39 -11.26 -38.68
C PRO A 365 2.17 -11.38 -40.19
N THR A 366 3.27 -11.46 -40.94
CA THR A 366 3.27 -11.61 -42.40
C THR A 366 4.49 -12.41 -42.85
N VAL A 367 4.49 -12.86 -44.11
CA VAL A 367 5.63 -13.53 -44.73
C VAL A 367 6.26 -12.58 -45.75
N ARG A 368 7.57 -12.39 -45.67
CA ARG A 368 8.34 -11.59 -46.62
C ARG A 368 9.38 -12.47 -47.29
N THR A 369 9.40 -12.47 -48.61
CA THR A 369 10.45 -13.13 -49.38
C THR A 369 11.68 -12.23 -49.41
N ALA A 370 12.84 -12.80 -49.12
CA ALA A 370 14.11 -12.11 -48.98
C ALA A 370 15.21 -12.81 -49.78
N ARG A 371 16.06 -12.01 -50.43
CA ARG A 371 17.33 -12.50 -51.00
C ARG A 371 18.42 -12.38 -49.94
N LEU A 372 19.07 -13.50 -49.64
CA LEU A 372 20.15 -13.61 -48.69
C LEU A 372 21.43 -14.04 -49.41
N GLN A 373 22.56 -13.44 -49.06
CA GLN A 373 23.85 -13.76 -49.68
C GLN A 373 24.85 -14.27 -48.64
N LEU A 374 25.56 -15.33 -48.99
CA LEU A 374 26.73 -15.83 -48.27
C LEU A 374 27.91 -15.77 -49.22
N THR A 375 28.94 -15.00 -48.87
CA THR A 375 30.11 -14.81 -49.72
C THR A 375 31.30 -15.63 -49.22
N ASN A 376 32.08 -16.16 -50.16
CA ASN A 376 33.36 -16.81 -49.94
C ASN A 376 33.30 -17.96 -48.91
N ILE A 377 32.27 -18.80 -48.97
CA ILE A 377 32.10 -19.93 -48.03
C ILE A 377 32.76 -21.21 -48.54
N PRO A 378 33.27 -22.10 -47.66
CA PRO A 378 33.78 -23.41 -48.07
C PRO A 378 32.72 -24.27 -48.78
N PRO A 379 33.10 -25.09 -49.79
CA PRO A 379 32.17 -25.99 -50.48
C PRO A 379 31.35 -26.86 -49.53
N GLU A 380 31.97 -27.36 -48.46
CA GLU A 380 31.31 -28.24 -47.50
C GLU A 380 30.17 -27.52 -46.75
N ARG A 381 30.28 -26.19 -46.55
CA ARG A 381 29.18 -25.39 -46.00
C ARG A 381 28.11 -25.13 -47.04
N ALA A 382 28.50 -24.81 -48.28
CA ALA A 382 27.57 -24.57 -49.36
C ALA A 382 26.71 -25.81 -49.65
N GLU A 383 27.28 -27.02 -49.64
CA GLU A 383 26.59 -28.28 -49.90
C GLU A 383 25.57 -28.65 -48.81
N VAL A 384 25.80 -28.28 -47.55
CA VAL A 384 24.87 -28.55 -46.45
C VAL A 384 23.60 -27.70 -46.56
N ILE A 385 23.66 -26.52 -47.18
CA ILE A 385 22.48 -25.67 -47.37
C ILE A 385 21.66 -26.20 -48.55
N THR A 386 20.40 -26.54 -48.30
CA THR A 386 19.48 -27.05 -49.33
C THR A 386 18.15 -26.30 -49.31
N GLU A 387 17.47 -26.31 -50.45
CA GLU A 387 16.07 -25.86 -50.55
C GLU A 387 15.17 -26.67 -49.61
N GLY A 388 14.12 -26.03 -49.10
CA GLY A 388 13.17 -26.61 -48.14
C GLY A 388 13.63 -26.64 -46.69
N MET A 389 14.88 -26.25 -46.39
CA MET A 389 15.34 -26.09 -45.01
C MET A 389 14.53 -25.01 -44.28
N THR A 390 14.21 -25.26 -43.00
CA THR A 390 13.41 -24.34 -42.18
C THR A 390 14.09 -24.04 -40.84
N GLU A 391 13.95 -22.81 -40.36
CA GLU A 391 14.18 -22.46 -38.96
C GLU A 391 12.86 -22.63 -38.21
N ARG A 392 12.84 -23.49 -37.19
CA ARG A 392 11.65 -23.78 -36.39
C ARG A 392 11.98 -23.94 -34.92
N VAL A 393 11.25 -23.23 -34.05
CA VAL A 393 11.37 -23.35 -32.59
C VAL A 393 9.98 -23.54 -31.99
N ARG A 394 9.79 -24.57 -31.16
CA ARG A 394 8.49 -24.95 -30.56
C ARG A 394 7.31 -24.97 -31.56
N GLY A 395 7.57 -25.44 -32.79
CA GLY A 395 6.55 -25.50 -33.84
C GLY A 395 6.40 -24.22 -34.67
N THR A 396 6.88 -23.08 -34.18
CA THR A 396 6.89 -21.80 -34.89
C THR A 396 7.99 -21.81 -35.94
N GLU A 397 7.60 -21.81 -37.22
CA GLU A 397 8.53 -21.58 -38.34
C GLU A 397 8.80 -20.09 -38.46
N THR A 398 10.07 -19.70 -38.44
CA THR A 398 10.50 -18.32 -38.61
C THR A 398 11.08 -18.08 -40.00
N ALA A 399 11.72 -19.08 -40.60
CA ALA A 399 12.30 -18.95 -41.93
C ALA A 399 12.22 -20.26 -42.73
N ARG A 400 12.17 -20.14 -44.05
CA ARG A 400 12.25 -21.25 -45.01
C ARG A 400 13.09 -20.87 -46.21
N ILE A 401 14.03 -21.72 -46.60
CA ILE A 401 14.75 -21.58 -47.85
C ILE A 401 13.88 -22.12 -48.99
N VAL A 402 13.55 -21.27 -49.95
CA VAL A 402 12.71 -21.65 -51.11
C VAL A 402 13.51 -21.88 -52.37
N GLU A 403 14.65 -21.20 -52.52
CA GLU A 403 15.55 -21.35 -53.67
C GLU A 403 17.01 -21.19 -53.23
N LYS A 404 17.91 -21.92 -53.89
CA LYS A 404 19.36 -21.78 -53.71
C LYS A 404 20.08 -21.76 -55.06
N THR A 405 20.96 -20.78 -55.22
CA THR A 405 21.95 -20.73 -56.30
C THR A 405 23.35 -20.65 -55.70
N ASP A 406 24.31 -21.42 -56.21
CA ASP A 406 25.71 -21.35 -55.80
C ASP A 406 26.68 -21.35 -57.00
N GLU A 407 27.67 -20.46 -56.94
CA GLU A 407 28.70 -20.28 -57.98
C GLU A 407 30.10 -20.18 -57.35
N PRO A 408 31.20 -20.35 -58.12
CA PRO A 408 32.55 -20.13 -57.59
C PRO A 408 32.68 -18.70 -57.03
N ALA A 409 33.22 -18.56 -55.82
CA ALA A 409 33.33 -17.24 -55.19
C ALA A 409 34.28 -16.31 -55.95
N GLU A 410 34.03 -15.00 -55.94
CA GLU A 410 34.97 -14.05 -56.56
C GLU A 410 36.05 -13.57 -55.56
N VAL A 411 37.30 -13.48 -56.02
CA VAL A 411 38.42 -12.91 -55.28
C VAL A 411 39.08 -11.79 -56.05
N VAL A 412 39.35 -10.70 -55.32
CA VAL A 412 40.12 -9.56 -55.82
C VAL A 412 41.60 -9.80 -55.50
N LEU A 413 42.42 -9.82 -56.55
CA LEU A 413 43.87 -10.00 -56.45
C LEU A 413 44.58 -8.74 -56.94
N GLU A 414 45.50 -8.22 -56.15
CA GLU A 414 46.43 -7.17 -56.57
C GLU A 414 47.74 -7.83 -57.02
N SER A 415 48.20 -7.47 -58.22
CA SER A 415 49.50 -7.93 -58.73
C SER A 415 50.66 -7.14 -58.11
N ASP A 416 51.89 -7.66 -58.25
CA ASP A 416 53.10 -6.97 -57.78
C ASP A 416 53.32 -5.58 -58.44
N ASP A 417 52.69 -5.35 -59.60
CA ASP A 417 52.72 -4.08 -60.34
C ASP A 417 51.56 -3.12 -59.95
N GLY A 418 50.68 -3.52 -59.02
CA GLY A 418 49.54 -2.71 -58.54
C GLY A 418 48.24 -2.84 -59.35
N ASP A 419 48.20 -3.70 -60.38
CA ASP A 419 46.97 -3.97 -61.13
C ASP A 419 46.00 -4.86 -60.32
N ILE A 420 44.71 -4.52 -60.34
CA ILE A 420 43.63 -5.25 -59.67
C ILE A 420 42.93 -6.20 -60.65
N PHE A 421 42.84 -7.48 -60.29
CA PHE A 421 42.17 -8.53 -61.06
C PHE A 421 41.04 -9.17 -60.25
N LEU A 422 39.89 -9.37 -60.88
CA LEU A 422 38.81 -10.21 -60.36
C LEU A 422 38.99 -11.64 -60.91
N ARG A 423 39.01 -12.64 -60.05
CA ARG A 423 39.19 -14.06 -60.41
C ARG A 423 38.23 -14.93 -59.59
N GLU A 424 37.85 -16.07 -60.14
CA GLU A 424 37.13 -17.10 -59.39
C GLU A 424 38.07 -17.78 -58.36
N HIS A 425 37.56 -18.00 -57.15
CA HIS A 425 38.22 -18.75 -56.10
C HIS A 425 38.21 -20.23 -56.48
N PRO A 426 39.34 -20.95 -56.38
CA PRO A 426 39.44 -22.35 -56.82
C PRO A 426 38.62 -23.36 -55.99
N ARG A 427 37.89 -22.92 -54.96
CA ARG A 427 37.23 -23.79 -53.98
C ARG A 427 35.97 -23.14 -53.42
N ASN A 428 36.13 -22.00 -52.75
CA ASN A 428 35.02 -21.34 -52.07
C ASN A 428 33.91 -20.94 -53.04
N ARG A 429 32.71 -20.85 -52.50
CA ARG A 429 31.47 -20.58 -53.23
C ARG A 429 30.83 -19.30 -52.71
N ASP A 430 30.20 -18.56 -53.61
CA ASP A 430 29.20 -17.56 -53.28
C ASP A 430 27.83 -18.23 -53.41
N VAL A 431 26.97 -18.05 -52.40
CA VAL A 431 25.64 -18.66 -52.34
C VAL A 431 24.59 -17.57 -52.19
N GLU A 432 23.64 -17.54 -53.13
CA GLU A 432 22.43 -16.74 -53.04
C GLU A 432 21.25 -17.65 -52.64
N LEU A 433 20.51 -17.22 -51.62
CA LEU A 433 19.32 -17.90 -51.14
C LEU A 433 18.12 -16.99 -51.31
N VAL A 434 17.00 -17.55 -51.78
CA VAL A 434 15.69 -16.92 -51.60
C VAL A 434 15.05 -17.60 -50.40
N ALA A 435 14.65 -16.79 -49.41
CA ALA A 435 14.05 -17.26 -48.18
C ALA A 435 12.73 -16.56 -47.89
N GLU A 436 11.73 -17.33 -47.46
CA GLU A 436 10.52 -16.80 -46.84
C GLU A 436 10.80 -16.57 -45.35
N LEU A 437 10.67 -15.31 -44.90
CA LEU A 437 10.84 -14.91 -43.51
C LEU A 437 9.47 -14.58 -42.92
N HIS A 438 9.11 -15.26 -41.83
CA HIS A 438 7.96 -14.90 -41.01
C HIS A 438 8.34 -13.71 -40.13
N VAL A 439 7.78 -12.55 -40.46
CA VAL A 439 8.10 -11.27 -39.85
C VAL A 439 6.84 -10.64 -39.26
N ARG A 440 7.03 -9.57 -38.50
CA ARG A 440 5.94 -8.71 -38.04
C ARG A 440 6.12 -7.31 -38.60
N GLU A 441 5.10 -6.79 -39.25
CA GLU A 441 5.08 -5.43 -39.79
C GLU A 441 4.42 -4.50 -38.78
N LEU A 442 5.14 -3.49 -38.31
CA LEU A 442 4.62 -2.48 -37.39
C LEU A 442 3.80 -1.42 -38.15
N ASP A 443 3.03 -0.63 -37.42
CA ASP A 443 2.16 0.42 -38.00
C ASP A 443 2.96 1.54 -38.71
N ASP A 444 4.25 1.70 -38.37
CA ASP A 444 5.17 2.64 -39.01
C ASP A 444 5.82 2.08 -40.29
N GLY A 445 5.46 0.84 -40.69
CA GLY A 445 6.01 0.13 -41.85
C GLY A 445 7.34 -0.56 -41.60
N SER A 446 7.91 -0.46 -40.39
CA SER A 446 9.13 -1.22 -40.05
C SER A 446 8.83 -2.71 -39.90
N ILE A 447 9.79 -3.53 -40.30
CA ILE A 447 9.68 -4.99 -40.28
C ILE A 447 10.52 -5.51 -39.12
N ARG A 448 9.95 -6.42 -38.32
CA ARG A 448 10.65 -7.16 -37.28
C ARG A 448 10.75 -8.64 -37.60
N PHE A 449 11.94 -9.20 -37.46
CA PHE A 449 12.21 -10.62 -37.54
C PHE A 449 12.69 -11.09 -36.16
N ARG A 450 11.94 -11.99 -35.52
CA ARG A 450 12.26 -12.52 -34.17
C ARG A 450 12.39 -11.42 -33.10
N GLY A 451 11.49 -10.44 -33.13
CA GLY A 451 11.50 -9.28 -32.24
C GLY A 451 12.51 -8.18 -32.57
N GLU A 452 13.41 -8.40 -33.53
CA GLU A 452 14.42 -7.42 -33.95
C GLU A 452 14.04 -6.71 -35.24
N THR A 453 14.29 -5.40 -35.33
CA THR A 453 14.13 -4.64 -36.56
C THR A 453 15.05 -5.20 -37.65
N LEU A 454 14.46 -5.50 -38.81
CA LEU A 454 15.14 -6.08 -39.97
C LEU A 454 15.27 -5.03 -41.08
N LEU A 455 16.51 -4.76 -41.50
CA LEU A 455 16.85 -3.79 -42.56
C LEU A 455 17.70 -4.46 -43.63
N ALA A 456 17.59 -4.01 -44.88
CA ALA A 456 18.48 -4.41 -45.96
C ALA A 456 19.94 -4.04 -45.64
N GLY A 457 20.88 -4.89 -46.03
CA GLY A 457 22.30 -4.84 -45.69
C GLY A 457 22.66 -5.43 -44.31
N GLN A 458 21.69 -5.92 -43.53
CA GLN A 458 21.98 -6.57 -42.25
C GLN A 458 22.32 -8.04 -42.42
N THR A 459 23.31 -8.52 -41.66
CA THR A 459 23.57 -9.96 -41.54
C THR A 459 22.56 -10.59 -40.57
N ILE A 460 21.87 -11.62 -41.03
CA ILE A 460 20.98 -12.44 -40.21
C ILE A 460 21.57 -13.83 -39.99
N ARG A 461 21.33 -14.38 -38.79
CA ARG A 461 21.63 -15.78 -38.45
C ARG A 461 20.38 -16.63 -38.59
N LEU A 462 20.46 -17.73 -39.34
CA LEU A 462 19.37 -18.72 -39.45
C LEU A 462 19.82 -20.08 -38.92
N GLU A 463 19.06 -20.65 -37.99
CA GLU A 463 19.21 -22.00 -37.44
C GLU A 463 18.37 -23.00 -38.26
N LEU A 464 18.93 -23.45 -39.38
CA LEU A 464 18.29 -24.35 -40.35
C LEU A 464 18.50 -25.82 -39.95
N GLY A 465 17.71 -26.29 -38.98
CA GLY A 465 17.79 -27.67 -38.50
C GLY A 465 19.12 -27.96 -37.79
N SER A 466 20.04 -28.66 -38.47
CA SER A 466 21.36 -29.01 -37.91
C SER A 466 22.48 -28.04 -38.28
N THR A 467 22.20 -26.99 -39.04
CA THR A 467 23.20 -25.99 -39.44
C THR A 467 22.77 -24.58 -39.03
N THR A 468 23.75 -23.73 -38.72
CA THR A 468 23.53 -22.30 -38.53
C THR A 468 24.26 -21.57 -39.64
N ILE A 469 23.56 -20.69 -40.34
CA ILE A 469 24.14 -19.85 -41.38
C ILE A 469 24.10 -18.38 -40.99
N GLU A 470 25.10 -17.64 -41.45
CA GLU A 470 25.15 -16.18 -41.39
C GLU A 470 25.06 -15.67 -42.83
N ALA A 471 24.03 -14.90 -43.14
CA ALA A 471 23.77 -14.40 -44.49
C ALA A 471 23.41 -12.92 -44.46
N GLU A 472 23.88 -12.16 -45.43
CA GLU A 472 23.52 -10.75 -45.62
C GLU A 472 22.16 -10.65 -46.31
N LEU A 473 21.23 -9.90 -45.71
CA LEU A 473 19.95 -9.57 -46.33
C LEU A 473 20.16 -8.52 -47.42
N ILE A 474 20.08 -8.90 -48.69
CA ILE A 474 20.30 -7.97 -49.81
C ILE A 474 19.07 -7.11 -50.06
N THR A 475 17.90 -7.75 -50.19
CA THR A 475 16.63 -7.06 -50.42
C THR A 475 15.47 -7.95 -50.01
N PHE A 476 14.35 -7.32 -49.66
CA PHE A 476 13.06 -7.99 -49.76
C PHE A 476 12.66 -8.00 -51.24
N THR A 477 12.20 -9.14 -51.72
CA THR A 477 11.54 -9.23 -53.02
C THR A 477 10.06 -9.04 -52.77
N ASP A 478 9.48 -7.97 -53.31
CA ASP A 478 8.02 -7.84 -53.36
C ASP A 478 7.45 -9.06 -54.09
N GLY A 479 6.41 -9.65 -53.50
CA GLY A 479 5.69 -10.79 -54.08
C GLY A 479 4.98 -10.44 -55.38
#